data_AF-A0A328HJ10-F1
#
_entry.id   AF-A0A328HJ10-F1
#
_cell.length_a   1.000
_cell.length_b   1.000
_cell.length_c   1.000
_cell.angle_alpha   90.00
_cell.angle_beta   90.00
_cell.angle_gamma   90.00
#
_symmetry.space_group_name_H-M   'P 1'
#
loop_
_entity.id
_entity.type
_entity.pdbx_description
1 polymer ?
#
loop_
_entity_poly.entity_id
_entity_poly.type
_entity_poly.pdbx_seq_one_letter_code
_entity_poly.pdbx_strand_id
1 'polypeptide(L)' 'MAGTTDPRLTVLTLPSTELGRMGVETLVDQLEERGGPMRQAAVMCRFEEGQSTGPAQRKPSSTAS' A
#
# COMPACT_ATOMS: atom_id res chain seq x y z
N MET A 1 -8.76 -2.86 9.66
CA MET A 1 -10.04 -2.24 9.24
C MET A 1 -10.65 -2.90 8.00
N ALA A 2 -9.89 -3.43 7.03
CA ALA A 2 -10.48 -4.02 5.81
C ALA A 2 -11.51 -5.15 6.07
N GLY A 3 -11.34 -5.93 7.15
CA GLY A 3 -12.22 -7.05 7.48
C GLY A 3 -13.58 -6.72 8.10
N THR A 4 -13.90 -5.45 8.39
CA THR A 4 -15.19 -5.05 9.00
C THR A 4 -16.25 -4.65 7.98
N THR A 5 -15.94 -4.77 6.69
CA THR A 5 -16.83 -4.45 5.58
C THR A 5 -17.50 -5.73 5.06
N ASP A 6 -18.71 -5.61 4.53
CA ASP A 6 -19.42 -6.71 3.87
C ASP A 6 -19.86 -6.27 2.46
N PRO A 7 -19.27 -6.82 1.38
CA PRO A 7 -18.19 -7.83 1.37
C PRO A 7 -16.86 -7.26 1.90
N ARG A 8 -15.93 -8.13 2.33
CA ARG A 8 -14.60 -7.68 2.76
C ARG A 8 -13.83 -7.12 1.56
N LEU A 9 -13.10 -6.03 1.77
CA LEU A 9 -12.37 -5.37 0.69
C LEU A 9 -11.07 -6.10 0.31
N THR A 10 -10.78 -6.15 -0.99
CA THR A 10 -9.44 -6.41 -1.53
C THR A 10 -8.62 -5.12 -1.49
N VAL A 11 -7.45 -5.12 -0.84
CA VAL A 11 -6.68 -3.91 -0.57
C VAL A 11 -5.16 -4.09 -0.76
N LEU A 12 -4.47 -2.97 -0.95
CA LEU A 12 -3.02 -2.86 -0.72
C LEU A 12 -2.80 -2.15 0.62
N THR A 13 -2.36 -2.90 1.62
CA THR A 13 -2.06 -2.36 2.95
C THR A 13 -0.71 -1.66 2.95
N LEU A 14 -0.71 -0.38 3.30
CA LEU A 14 0.49 0.42 3.51
C LEU A 14 1.18 0.01 4.82
N PRO A 15 2.53 -0.07 4.87
CA PRO A 15 3.28 -0.37 6.09
C PRO A 15 3.38 0.88 6.99
N SER A 16 2.24 1.42 7.43
CA SER A 16 2.14 2.73 8.09
C SER A 16 2.92 2.83 9.39
N THR A 17 2.93 1.79 10.23
CA THR A 17 3.70 1.77 11.48
C THR A 17 5.20 1.90 11.22
N GLU A 18 5.70 1.16 10.22
CA GLU A 18 7.12 1.19 9.86
C GLU A 18 7.50 2.55 9.26
N LEU A 19 6.66 3.11 8.38
CA LEU A 19 6.86 4.46 7.85
C LEU A 19 6.87 5.51 8.96
N GLY A 20 6.00 5.38 9.96
CA GLY A 20 5.97 6.26 11.13
C GLY A 20 7.28 6.18 11.94
N ARG A 21 7.76 4.96 12.21
CA ARG A 21 9.03 4.73 12.90
C ARG A 21 10.20 5.36 12.13
N MET A 22 10.31 5.06 10.83
CA MET A 22 11.36 5.62 9.97
C MET A 22 11.33 7.15 9.93
N GLY A 23 10.14 7.75 9.89
CA GLY A 23 9.98 9.21 9.89
C GLY A 23 10.47 9.86 11.19
N VAL A 24 10.13 9.27 12.34
CA VAL A 24 10.60 9.75 13.65
C VAL A 24 12.10 9.61 13.78
N GLU A 25 12.66 8.45 13.42
CA GLU A 25 14.11 8.23 13.45
C GLU A 25 14.85 9.24 12.57
N THR A 26 14.34 9.48 11.35
CA THR A 26 14.90 10.49 10.43
C THR A 26 14.84 11.90 11.01
N LEU A 27 13.74 12.25 11.70
CA LEU A 27 13.60 13.56 12.35
C LEU A 27 14.57 13.73 13.51
N VAL A 28 14.74 12.71 14.35
CA VAL A 28 15.70 12.73 15.46
C VAL A 28 17.13 12.91 14.92
N ASP A 29 17.50 12.16 13.89
CA ASP A 29 18.83 12.27 13.25
C ASP A 29 19.10 13.70 12.74
N GLN A 30 18.08 14.37 12.19
CA GLN A 30 18.20 15.77 11.74
C GLN A 30 18.33 16.75 12.91
N LEU A 31 17.52 16.60 13.96
CA LEU A 31 17.52 17.50 15.11
C LEU A 31 18.82 17.43 15.93
N GLU A 32 19.42 16.25 16.00
CA GLU A 32 20.66 16.05 16.75
C GLU A 32 21.91 16.37 15.90
N GLU A 33 21.73 16.89 14.68
CA GLU A 33 22.79 17.11 13.69
C GLU A 33 23.65 15.85 13.45
N ARG A 34 23.05 14.67 13.68
CA ARG A 34 23.68 13.35 13.50
C ARG A 34 23.59 12.88 12.04
N GLY A 35 22.97 13.68 11.17
CA GLY A 35 22.51 13.26 9.85
C GLY A 35 23.44 13.58 8.67
N GLY A 36 23.70 12.55 7.86
CA GLY A 36 24.08 12.66 6.44
C GLY A 36 22.84 12.88 5.54
N PRO A 37 22.95 12.69 4.21
CA PRO A 37 21.85 12.96 3.29
C PRO A 37 20.58 12.16 3.61
N MET A 38 19.42 12.79 3.45
CA MET A 38 18.11 12.21 3.78
C MET A 38 17.89 10.90 3.01
N ARG A 39 17.62 9.81 3.74
CA ARG A 39 17.42 8.49 3.14
C ARG A 39 16.11 8.47 2.37
N GLN A 40 16.19 8.24 1.06
CA GLN A 40 15.03 7.95 0.23
C GLN A 40 14.87 6.43 0.15
N ALA A 41 13.82 5.91 0.79
CA ALA A 41 13.54 4.48 0.83
C ALA A 41 12.10 4.20 0.40
N ALA A 42 11.92 3.29 -0.55
CA ALA A 42 10.61 2.76 -0.90
C ALA A 42 10.30 1.56 -0.01
N VAL A 43 9.15 1.58 0.66
CA VAL A 43 8.68 0.47 1.50
C VAL A 43 7.52 -0.22 0.79
N MET A 44 7.56 -1.54 0.72
CA MET A 44 6.60 -2.32 -0.06
C MET A 44 5.25 -2.41 0.64
N CYS A 45 4.17 -2.17 -0.12
CA CYS A 45 2.82 -2.49 0.32
C CYS A 45 2.62 -4.01 0.36
N ARG A 46 1.65 -4.45 1.18
CA ARG A 46 1.19 -5.84 1.20
C ARG A 46 -0.16 -5.95 0.50
N PHE A 47 -0.29 -6.90 -0.42
CA PHE A 47 -1.58 -7.25 -0.99
C PHE A 47 -2.38 -8.13 -0.03
N GLU A 48 -3.64 -7.76 0.19
CA GLU A 48 -4.61 -8.52 0.98
C GLU A 48 -5.87 -8.73 0.14
N GLU A 49 -6.16 -10.00 -0.15
CA GLU A 49 -7.32 -10.39 -0.94
C GLU A 49 -8.60 -10.38 -0.09
N GLY A 50 -9.66 -9.77 -0.63
CA GLY A 50 -11.01 -9.78 -0.08
C GLY A 50 -12.02 -10.33 -1.09
N GLN A 51 -13.29 -9.98 -0.94
CA GLN A 51 -14.38 -10.39 -1.84
C GLN A 51 -14.93 -9.23 -2.69
N SER A 52 -14.36 -8.03 -2.61
CA SER A 52 -14.82 -6.86 -3.35
C SER A 52 -14.33 -6.78 -4.80
N THR A 53 -13.51 -7.73 -5.24
CA THR A 53 -12.97 -7.81 -6.61
C THR A 53 -13.33 -9.15 -7.23
N GLY A 54 -13.51 -9.17 -8.55
CA GLY A 54 -13.82 -10.39 -9.29
C GLY A 54 -13.31 -10.32 -10.72
N PRO A 55 -13.39 -11.43 -11.47
CA PRO A 55 -12.96 -11.47 -12.86
C PRO A 55 -13.78 -10.47 -13.70
N ALA A 56 -13.11 -9.80 -14.63
CA ALA A 56 -13.80 -8.96 -15.60
C ALA A 56 -14.72 -9.82 -16.48
N GLN A 57 -15.93 -9.33 -16.78
CA GLN A 57 -16.79 -10.01 -17.73
C GLN A 57 -16.19 -9.94 -19.13
N ARG A 58 -15.93 -11.12 -19.72
CA ARG A 58 -15.44 -11.22 -21.10
C ARG A 58 -16.55 -10.78 -22.05
N LYS A 59 -16.38 -9.63 -22.72
CA LYS A 59 -17.28 -9.25 -23.82
C LYS A 59 -17.11 -10.27 -24.96
N PRO A 60 -18.19 -10.75 -25.59
CA PRO A 60 -18.06 -11.56 -26.80
C PRO A 60 -17.33 -10.71 -27.86
N SER A 61 -16.33 -11.30 -28.50
CA SER A 61 -15.63 -10.66 -29.62
C SER A 61 -16.67 -10.35 -30.69
N SER A 62 -16.84 -9.07 -31.02
CA SER A 62 -17.62 -8.64 -32.17
C SER A 62 -16.97 -9.20 -33.43
N THR A 63 -17.44 -10.34 -33.91
CA THR A 63 -17.22 -10.78 -35.29
C THR A 63 -18.04 -9.84 -36.16
N ALA A 64 -17.41 -8.75 -36.60
CA ALA A 64 -17.94 -7.93 -37.67
C ALA A 64 -17.86 -8.77 -38.95
N SER A 65 -19.02 -9.03 -39.55
CA SER A 65 -19.18 -9.60 -40.88
C SER A 65 -19.56 -8.50 -41.85
#